data_AF-A0A7S0H1B1-F1
#
_entry.id   AF-A0A7S0H1B1-F1
#
_cell.length_a   1.000
_cell.length_b   1.000
_cell.length_c   1.000
_cell.angle_alpha   90.00
_cell.angle_beta   90.00
_cell.angle_gamma   90.00
#
_symmetry.space_group_name_H-M   'P 1'
#
loop_
_entity.id
_entity.type
_entity.pdbx_description
1 polymer ?
#
loop_
_entity_poly.entity_id
_entity_poly.type
_entity_poly.pdbx_seq_one_letter_code
_entity_poly.pdbx_strand_id
1 'polypeptide(L)'
;MGFKRVHIASVDVTKCYDNIRSNKILEIVQKILSSDIYHIHGFTVISSAPWIKGSCKLMSKFASRVFTSKDTPVSFQEFAKIKASTIRPGSVIVDINYVKDVRRVDLLDLLRTHIFNNIVKMNCRYYRQTNGIPQGSKLSSFLCCCYLGAFENNCLGPSMATESSRAHASGNENCAGFRNRRSRSYGKSNGVGRVGRV
;
A
#
# COMPACT_ATOMS: atom_id res chain seq x y z
N MET A 1 36.68 -4.15 -20.66
CA MET A 1 35.68 -3.97 -19.57
C MET A 1 34.87 -5.25 -19.46
N GLY A 2 35.03 -6.02 -18.38
CA GLY A 2 34.25 -7.24 -18.16
C GLY A 2 32.91 -6.91 -17.50
N PHE A 3 31.80 -7.40 -18.06
CA PHE A 3 30.49 -7.27 -17.44
C PHE A 3 30.37 -8.22 -16.24
N LYS A 4 29.94 -7.68 -15.11
CA LYS A 4 29.65 -8.46 -13.89
C LYS A 4 28.47 -9.39 -14.18
N ARG A 5 28.61 -10.69 -13.87
CA ARG A 5 27.53 -11.67 -14.05
C ARG A 5 26.37 -11.33 -13.09
N VAL A 6 25.19 -11.11 -13.66
CA VAL A 6 23.95 -10.85 -12.92
C VAL A 6 23.08 -12.10 -13.00
N HIS A 7 22.57 -12.52 -11.85
CA HIS A 7 21.59 -13.60 -11.73
C HIS A 7 20.24 -12.99 -11.32
N ILE A 8 19.16 -13.43 -11.95
CA ILE A 8 17.80 -12.96 -11.67
C ILE A 8 17.00 -14.14 -11.13
N ALA A 9 16.32 -13.92 -10.01
CA ALA A 9 15.35 -14.85 -9.46
C ALA A 9 13.97 -14.19 -9.45
N SER A 10 12.95 -14.92 -9.91
CA SER A 10 11.56 -14.49 -9.83
C SER A 10 10.84 -15.33 -8.80
N VAL A 11 10.18 -14.67 -7.84
CA VAL A 11 9.41 -15.31 -6.77
C VAL A 11 8.01 -14.75 -6.79
N ASP A 12 7.01 -15.63 -6.74
CA ASP A 12 5.60 -15.26 -6.69
C ASP A 12 5.01 -15.59 -5.30
N VAL A 13 4.22 -14.66 -4.75
CA VAL A 13 3.59 -14.80 -3.43
C VAL A 13 2.14 -15.18 -3.63
N THR A 14 1.83 -16.45 -3.38
CA THR A 14 0.46 -16.95 -3.52
C THR A 14 -0.49 -16.34 -2.49
N LYS A 15 -1.65 -15.87 -2.95
CA LYS A 15 -2.76 -15.37 -2.12
C LYS A 15 -2.32 -14.35 -1.04
N CYS A 16 -1.65 -13.24 -1.42
CA CYS A 16 -1.21 -12.21 -0.44
C CYS A 16 -2.35 -11.86 0.52
N TYR A 17 -3.49 -11.44 -0.01
CA TYR A 17 -4.59 -10.90 0.82
C TYR A 17 -5.16 -11.89 1.83
N ASP A 18 -5.23 -13.18 1.49
CA ASP A 18 -5.85 -14.19 2.34
C ASP A 18 -4.88 -14.70 3.43
N ASN A 19 -3.58 -14.65 3.16
CA ASN A 19 -2.52 -15.14 4.04
C ASN A 19 -2.01 -14.11 5.05
N ILE A 20 -2.48 -12.86 4.99
CA ILE A 20 -2.05 -11.83 5.93
C ILE A 20 -2.70 -12.06 7.31
N ARG A 21 -1.88 -11.95 8.36
CA ARG A 21 -2.34 -12.00 9.75
C ARG A 21 -2.96 -10.67 10.17
N SER A 22 -4.28 -10.65 10.33
CA SER A 22 -5.09 -9.47 10.68
C SER A 22 -4.61 -8.72 11.93
N ASN A 23 -4.18 -9.44 12.98
CA ASN A 23 -3.67 -8.83 14.21
C ASN A 23 -2.37 -8.04 13.98
N LYS A 24 -1.44 -8.58 13.17
CA LYS A 24 -0.15 -7.92 12.90
C LYS A 24 -0.32 -6.64 12.09
N ILE A 25 -1.34 -6.56 11.21
CA ILE A 25 -1.60 -5.34 10.45
C ILE A 25 -1.94 -4.19 11.40
N LEU A 26 -2.78 -4.42 12.42
CA LEU A 26 -3.12 -3.35 13.36
C LEU A 26 -1.89 -2.83 14.08
N GLU A 27 -0.99 -3.70 14.51
CA GLU A 27 0.28 -3.30 15.15
C GLU A 27 1.14 -2.45 14.19
N ILE A 28 1.23 -2.86 12.92
CA ILE A 28 1.99 -2.12 11.90
C ILE A 28 1.36 -0.74 11.67
N VAL A 29 0.04 -0.67 11.53
CA VAL A 29 -0.64 0.61 11.26
C VAL A 29 -0.61 1.53 12.47
N GLN A 30 -0.66 1.00 13.69
CA GLN A 30 -0.46 1.78 14.91
C GLN A 30 0.94 2.44 14.95
N LYS A 31 1.97 1.76 14.44
CA LYS A 31 3.32 2.33 14.32
C LYS A 31 3.43 3.39 13.22
N ILE A 32 2.63 3.27 12.16
CA ILE A 32 2.60 4.25 11.06
C ILE A 32 1.84 5.51 11.49
N LEU A 33 0.75 5.36 12.23
CA LEU A 33 -0.07 6.46 12.71
C LEU A 33 0.50 7.04 14.02
N SER A 34 1.59 7.80 13.88
CA SER A 34 2.38 8.34 15.00
C SER A 34 1.80 9.58 15.68
N SER A 35 0.64 10.06 15.24
CA SER A 35 0.10 11.34 15.69
C SER A 35 -1.34 11.22 16.14
N ASP A 36 -1.74 11.99 17.15
CA ASP A 36 -3.05 11.84 17.77
C ASP A 36 -4.18 12.52 17.00
N ILE A 37 -3.90 13.59 16.26
CA ILE A 37 -4.87 14.33 15.45
C ILE A 37 -4.29 14.55 14.06
N TYR A 38 -5.10 14.25 13.05
CA TYR A 38 -4.82 14.51 11.64
C TYR A 38 -5.83 15.52 11.11
N HIS A 39 -5.33 16.60 10.51
CA HIS A 39 -6.13 17.64 9.89
C HIS A 39 -6.20 17.38 8.39
N ILE A 40 -7.41 17.23 7.88
CA ILE A 40 -7.69 17.09 6.44
C ILE A 40 -8.15 18.45 5.93
N HIS A 41 -7.40 19.02 5.00
CA HIS A 41 -7.77 20.28 4.35
C HIS A 41 -8.04 20.04 2.87
N GLY A 42 -9.26 20.34 2.44
CA GLY A 42 -9.75 20.17 1.08
C GLY A 42 -9.45 21.39 0.23
N PHE A 43 -9.07 21.15 -1.02
CA PHE A 43 -8.85 22.18 -2.02
C PHE A 43 -9.27 21.68 -3.40
N THR A 44 -9.51 22.61 -4.32
CA THR A 44 -9.92 22.28 -5.68
C THR A 44 -8.87 22.77 -6.65
N VAL A 45 -8.46 21.92 -7.59
CA VAL A 45 -7.60 22.29 -8.71
C VAL A 45 -8.45 22.42 -9.95
N ILE A 46 -8.42 23.61 -10.53
CA ILE A 46 -9.16 23.98 -11.72
C ILE A 46 -8.17 24.08 -12.88
N SER A 47 -8.37 23.34 -13.95
CA SER A 47 -7.46 23.29 -15.11
C SER A 47 -8.22 23.20 -16.43
N SER A 48 -7.66 23.69 -17.52
CA SER A 48 -8.24 23.53 -18.86
C SER A 48 -8.27 22.06 -19.28
N ALA A 49 -9.37 21.61 -19.91
CA ALA A 49 -9.56 20.24 -20.38
C ALA A 49 -8.53 19.87 -21.47
N PRO A 50 -7.62 18.91 -21.22
CA PRO A 50 -6.52 18.61 -22.13
C PRO A 50 -6.91 18.00 -23.48
N TRP A 51 -8.07 17.35 -23.57
CA TRP A 51 -8.47 16.51 -24.71
C TRP A 51 -9.30 17.20 -25.77
N ILE A 52 -9.65 18.48 -25.59
CA ILE A 52 -10.52 19.20 -26.55
C ILE A 52 -9.79 20.46 -27.01
N LYS A 53 -9.09 20.36 -28.15
CA LYS A 53 -8.48 21.52 -28.82
C LYS A 53 -9.60 22.50 -29.22
N GLY A 54 -9.46 23.77 -28.83
CA GLY A 54 -10.40 24.84 -29.19
C GLY A 54 -11.63 25.00 -28.29
N SER A 55 -11.76 24.21 -27.21
CA SER A 55 -12.82 24.45 -26.22
C SER A 55 -12.26 25.05 -24.93
N CYS A 56 -12.92 26.08 -24.41
CA CYS A 56 -12.64 26.66 -23.09
C CYS A 56 -13.35 25.86 -21.99
N LYS A 57 -13.32 24.53 -22.04
CA LYS A 57 -14.00 23.70 -21.05
C LYS A 57 -13.10 23.52 -19.84
N LEU A 58 -13.58 24.01 -18.70
CA LEU A 58 -12.84 23.96 -17.44
C LEU A 58 -13.10 22.63 -16.74
N MET A 59 -12.05 22.05 -16.17
CA MET A 59 -12.13 20.87 -15.33
C MET A 59 -11.80 21.22 -13.90
N SER A 60 -12.66 20.79 -12.98
CA SER A 60 -12.46 20.90 -11.54
C SER A 60 -12.15 19.52 -10.96
N LYS A 61 -11.09 19.42 -10.17
CA LYS A 61 -10.72 18.20 -9.43
C LYS A 61 -10.57 18.53 -7.95
N PHE A 62 -11.37 17.85 -7.14
CA PHE A 62 -11.23 17.92 -5.70
C PHE A 62 -10.00 17.11 -5.24
N ALA A 63 -9.24 17.70 -4.32
CA ALA A 63 -8.10 17.07 -3.67
C ALA A 63 -8.08 17.47 -2.19
N SER A 64 -7.36 16.69 -1.39
CA SER A 64 -7.18 16.99 0.03
C SER A 64 -5.73 16.80 0.42
N ARG A 65 -5.23 17.69 1.28
CA ARG A 65 -3.97 17.51 2.00
C ARG A 65 -4.27 17.02 3.41
N VAL A 66 -3.37 16.21 3.95
CA VAL A 66 -3.40 15.79 5.34
C VAL A 66 -2.15 16.32 6.01
N PHE A 67 -2.28 16.94 7.16
CA PHE A 67 -1.18 17.40 7.97
C PHE A 67 -1.48 17.17 9.45
N THR A 68 -0.43 17.22 10.24
CA THR A 68 -0.46 16.96 11.68
C THR A 68 0.07 18.17 12.43
N SER A 69 -0.17 18.25 13.74
CA SER A 69 0.44 19.26 14.63
C SER A 69 1.97 19.21 14.66
N LYS A 70 2.60 18.09 14.25
CA LYS A 70 4.06 17.96 14.12
C LYS A 70 4.60 18.54 12.80
N ASP A 71 3.74 18.67 11.80
CA ASP A 71 4.13 19.27 10.53
C ASP A 71 4.21 20.78 10.74
N THR A 72 5.21 21.43 10.15
CA THR A 72 5.29 22.88 10.19
C THR A 72 4.00 23.44 9.56
N PRO A 73 3.31 24.39 10.21
CA PRO A 73 2.09 24.95 9.67
C PRO A 73 2.42 25.77 8.42
N VAL A 74 2.35 25.12 7.26
CA VAL A 74 2.51 25.77 5.97
C VAL A 74 1.18 26.44 5.64
N SER A 75 1.21 27.77 5.53
CA SER A 75 0.07 28.56 5.07
C SER A 75 -0.48 28.00 3.76
N PHE A 76 -1.77 28.16 3.49
CA PHE A 76 -2.33 27.65 2.23
C PHE A 76 -1.61 28.24 1.01
N GLN A 77 -1.20 29.51 1.10
CA GLN A 77 -0.46 30.18 0.03
C GLN A 77 0.88 29.53 -0.27
N GLU A 78 1.68 29.21 0.74
CA GLU A 78 2.96 28.51 0.56
C GLU A 78 2.76 27.10 0.04
N PHE A 79 1.74 26.39 0.54
CA PHE A 79 1.37 25.08 0.01
C PHE A 79 0.96 25.16 -1.46
N ALA A 80 0.17 26.16 -1.84
CA ALA A 80 -0.23 26.39 -3.21
C ALA A 80 0.99 26.66 -4.10
N LYS A 81 2.00 27.41 -3.63
CA LYS A 81 3.27 27.62 -4.35
C LYS A 81 4.04 26.31 -4.55
N ILE A 82 4.17 25.49 -3.51
CA ILE A 82 4.82 24.18 -3.60
C ILE A 82 4.06 23.30 -4.60
N LYS A 83 2.73 23.26 -4.50
CA LYS A 83 1.88 22.44 -5.35
C LYS A 83 1.86 22.92 -6.80
N ALA A 84 1.99 24.23 -7.02
CA ALA A 84 2.06 24.86 -8.33
C ALA A 84 3.18 24.25 -9.20
N SER A 85 4.31 23.86 -8.58
CA SER A 85 5.43 23.22 -9.29
C SER A 85 5.08 21.86 -9.91
N THR A 86 4.10 21.15 -9.34
CA THR A 86 3.73 19.78 -9.74
C THR A 86 2.49 19.75 -10.65
N ILE A 87 1.68 20.81 -10.64
CA ILE A 87 0.45 20.87 -11.43
C ILE A 87 0.68 21.51 -12.80
N ARG A 88 -0.28 21.31 -13.70
CA ARG A 88 -0.20 21.83 -15.06
C ARG A 88 -0.16 23.37 -15.05
N PRO A 89 0.68 24.01 -15.90
CA PRO A 89 0.65 25.46 -16.10
C PRO A 89 -0.74 25.97 -16.49
N GLY A 90 -1.13 27.13 -15.96
CA GLY A 90 -2.46 27.71 -16.16
C GLY A 90 -3.58 27.04 -15.34
N SER A 91 -3.23 26.24 -14.33
CA SER A 91 -4.19 25.72 -13.36
C SER A 91 -4.35 26.69 -12.18
N VAL A 92 -5.57 26.79 -11.65
CA VAL A 92 -5.90 27.59 -10.47
C VAL A 92 -6.17 26.65 -9.30
N ILE A 93 -5.52 26.90 -8.16
CA ILE A 93 -5.79 26.19 -6.91
C ILE A 93 -6.71 27.08 -6.08
N VAL A 94 -7.84 26.51 -5.64
CA VAL A 94 -8.85 27.21 -4.85
C VAL A 94 -8.98 26.52 -3.49
N ASP A 95 -8.84 27.30 -2.42
CA ASP A 95 -9.20 26.84 -1.08
C ASP A 95 -10.73 26.76 -0.97
N ILE A 96 -11.26 25.64 -0.51
CA ILE A 96 -12.70 25.47 -0.31
C ILE A 96 -13.12 25.58 1.17
N ASN A 97 -12.20 26.00 2.06
CA ASN A 97 -12.42 26.09 3.50
C ASN A 97 -12.94 24.80 4.15
N TYR A 98 -12.68 23.65 3.52
CA TYR A 98 -13.03 22.35 4.08
C TYR A 98 -11.90 21.89 4.99
N VAL A 99 -12.13 21.96 6.30
CA VAL A 99 -11.20 21.43 7.31
C VAL A 99 -11.93 20.38 8.13
N LYS A 100 -11.32 19.21 8.25
CA LYS A 100 -11.83 18.12 9.07
C LYS A 100 -10.73 17.56 9.95
N ASP A 101 -10.99 17.52 11.24
CA ASP A 101 -10.10 16.93 12.21
C ASP A 101 -10.50 15.47 12.43
N VAL A 102 -9.50 14.59 12.38
CA VAL A 102 -9.70 13.16 12.58
C VAL A 102 -8.74 12.68 13.65
N ARG A 103 -9.29 12.11 14.71
CA ARG A 103 -8.49 11.57 15.82
C ARG A 103 -7.95 10.20 15.46
N ARG A 104 -6.77 9.89 15.98
CA ARG A 104 -6.11 8.58 15.81
C ARG A 104 -6.97 7.42 16.31
N VAL A 105 -7.68 7.62 17.42
CA VAL A 105 -8.58 6.59 18.00
C VAL A 105 -9.69 6.23 17.01
N ASP A 106 -10.35 7.23 16.42
CA ASP A 106 -11.45 7.01 15.47
C ASP A 106 -10.93 6.32 14.18
N LEU A 107 -9.72 6.67 13.73
CA LEU A 107 -9.08 6.00 12.58
C LEU A 107 -8.77 4.54 12.86
N LEU A 108 -8.19 4.24 14.03
CA LEU A 108 -7.85 2.88 14.42
C LEU A 108 -9.10 2.03 14.61
N ASP A 109 -10.17 2.59 15.17
CA ASP A 109 -11.46 1.90 15.33
C ASP A 109 -12.13 1.63 13.98
N LEU A 110 -12.10 2.60 13.07
CA LEU A 110 -12.59 2.42 11.70
C LEU A 110 -11.80 1.33 10.96
N LEU A 111 -10.48 1.34 11.09
CA LEU A 111 -9.62 0.32 10.48
C LEU A 111 -9.85 -1.06 11.09
N ARG A 112 -10.00 -1.14 12.41
CA ARG A 112 -10.32 -2.38 13.11
C ARG A 112 -11.67 -2.93 12.62
N THR A 113 -12.68 -2.08 12.54
CA THR A 113 -14.00 -2.49 12.01
C THR A 113 -13.87 -2.99 10.57
N HIS A 114 -13.12 -2.29 9.73
CA HIS A 114 -12.90 -2.66 8.34
C HIS A 114 -12.19 -4.02 8.18
N ILE A 115 -11.20 -4.32 9.03
CA ILE A 115 -10.43 -5.57 8.95
C ILE A 115 -11.19 -6.75 9.59
N PHE A 116 -11.80 -6.57 10.76
CA PHE A 116 -12.36 -7.67 11.56
C PHE A 116 -13.86 -7.88 11.37
N ASN A 117 -14.59 -6.84 11.00
CA ASN A 117 -16.04 -6.87 10.86
C ASN A 117 -16.47 -6.82 9.39
N ASN A 118 -15.66 -7.39 8.49
CA ASN A 118 -16.04 -7.54 7.10
C ASN A 118 -17.08 -8.65 6.94
N ILE A 119 -18.29 -8.27 6.49
CA ILE A 119 -19.40 -9.17 6.22
C ILE A 119 -19.56 -9.28 4.70
N VAL A 120 -19.49 -10.50 4.18
CA VAL A 120 -19.67 -10.81 2.77
C VAL A 120 -21.00 -11.53 2.59
N LYS A 121 -21.84 -11.02 1.70
CA LYS A 121 -23.07 -11.69 1.28
C LYS A 121 -22.77 -12.57 0.08
N MET A 122 -23.02 -13.87 0.22
CA MET A 122 -22.96 -14.82 -0.89
C MET A 122 -24.30 -15.55 -0.98
N ASN A 123 -24.95 -15.45 -2.14
CA ASN A 123 -26.32 -15.91 -2.35
C ASN A 123 -27.29 -15.27 -1.33
N CYS A 124 -27.97 -16.09 -0.54
CA CYS A 124 -28.91 -15.66 0.51
C CYS A 124 -28.30 -15.73 1.92
N ARG A 125 -26.97 -15.82 2.05
CA ARG A 125 -26.30 -15.99 3.35
C ARG A 125 -25.24 -14.93 3.57
N TYR A 126 -25.07 -14.55 4.83
CA TYR A 126 -24.05 -13.62 5.29
C TYR A 126 -22.91 -14.40 5.95
N TYR A 127 -21.68 -14.02 5.64
CA TYR A 127 -20.47 -14.64 6.13
C TYR A 127 -19.56 -13.57 6.70
N ARG A 128 -18.89 -13.84 7.83
CA ARG A 128 -17.84 -12.96 8.33
C ARG A 128 -16.49 -13.46 7.87
N GLN A 129 -15.69 -12.59 7.27
CA GLN A 129 -14.30 -12.93 6.95
C GLN A 129 -13.50 -13.02 8.25
N THR A 130 -12.83 -14.15 8.48
CA THR A 130 -12.00 -14.37 9.69
C THR A 130 -10.51 -14.28 9.40
N ASN A 131 -10.11 -14.51 8.15
CA ASN A 131 -8.71 -14.59 7.74
C ASN A 131 -8.43 -13.62 6.58
N GLY A 132 -7.27 -12.97 6.63
CA GLY A 132 -6.82 -12.06 5.60
C GLY A 132 -7.42 -10.65 5.70
N ILE A 133 -7.35 -9.93 4.58
CA ILE A 133 -7.89 -8.58 4.40
C ILE A 133 -9.08 -8.64 3.42
N PRO A 134 -10.13 -7.80 3.59
CA PRO A 134 -11.22 -7.66 2.61
C PRO A 134 -10.72 -7.39 1.19
N GLN A 135 -11.03 -8.27 0.23
CA GLN A 135 -10.77 -8.02 -1.18
C GLN A 135 -11.78 -6.99 -1.73
N GLY A 136 -11.32 -6.04 -2.54
CA GLY A 136 -12.17 -4.98 -3.12
C GLY A 136 -12.19 -3.65 -2.35
N SER A 137 -11.56 -3.58 -1.17
CA SER A 137 -11.33 -2.30 -0.50
C SER A 137 -10.12 -1.56 -1.06
N LYS A 138 -10.23 -0.23 -1.17
CA LYS A 138 -9.12 0.66 -1.56
C LYS A 138 -7.94 0.60 -0.59
N LEU A 139 -8.20 0.24 0.67
CA LEU A 139 -7.16 0.15 1.69
C LEU A 139 -6.37 -1.17 1.61
N SER A 140 -6.93 -2.21 1.01
CA SER A 140 -6.36 -3.55 1.09
C SER A 140 -5.00 -3.66 0.44
N SER A 141 -4.83 -3.03 -0.73
CA SER A 141 -3.53 -2.97 -1.42
C SER A 141 -2.48 -2.27 -0.57
N PHE A 142 -2.84 -1.11 0.00
CA PHE A 142 -1.94 -0.36 0.89
C PHE A 142 -1.54 -1.18 2.12
N LEU A 143 -2.50 -1.86 2.75
CA LEU A 143 -2.24 -2.71 3.91
C LEU A 143 -1.38 -3.95 3.57
N CYS A 144 -1.59 -4.62 2.41
CA CYS A 144 -0.69 -5.71 1.94
C CYS A 144 0.72 -5.15 1.71
N CYS A 145 0.88 -3.96 1.09
CA CYS A 145 2.19 -3.33 0.94
C CYS A 145 2.87 -3.04 2.28
N CYS A 146 2.17 -2.45 3.26
CA CYS A 146 2.73 -2.20 4.59
C CYS A 146 3.12 -3.50 5.31
N TYR A 147 2.30 -4.54 5.20
CA TYR A 147 2.59 -5.85 5.78
C TYR A 147 3.83 -6.48 5.16
N LEU A 148 3.94 -6.46 3.82
CA LEU A 148 5.09 -7.00 3.10
C LEU A 148 6.35 -6.20 3.38
N GLY A 149 6.29 -4.87 3.46
CA GLY A 149 7.44 -4.04 3.84
C GLY A 149 7.90 -4.33 5.28
N ALA A 150 6.97 -4.55 6.22
CA ALA A 150 7.33 -5.00 7.55
C ALA A 150 7.95 -6.41 7.55
N PHE A 151 7.45 -7.31 6.71
CA PHE A 151 8.03 -8.65 6.54
C PHE A 151 9.46 -8.58 5.97
N GLU A 152 9.67 -7.78 4.93
CA GLU A 152 10.97 -7.57 4.30
C GLU A 152 12.00 -7.05 5.31
N ASN A 153 11.65 -5.99 6.06
CA ASN A 153 12.55 -5.40 7.04
C ASN A 153 12.93 -6.36 8.17
N ASN A 154 12.01 -7.24 8.60
CA ASN A 154 12.25 -8.14 9.73
C ASN A 154 12.84 -9.49 9.33
N CYS A 155 12.57 -9.98 8.12
CA CYS A 155 12.95 -11.33 7.70
C CYS A 155 14.01 -11.35 6.60
N LEU A 156 13.93 -10.44 5.62
CA LEU A 156 14.82 -10.44 4.45
C LEU A 156 16.01 -9.49 4.61
N GLY A 157 15.81 -8.34 5.25
CA GLY A 157 16.86 -7.35 5.51
C GLY A 157 18.08 -7.95 6.23
N PRO A 158 17.91 -8.66 7.36
CA PRO A 158 19.03 -9.25 8.12
C PRO A 158 19.82 -10.30 7.32
N SER A 159 19.15 -11.13 6.52
CA SER A 159 19.80 -12.15 5.70
C SER A 159 20.62 -11.53 4.56
N MET A 160 20.12 -10.49 3.91
CA MET A 160 20.84 -9.82 2.81
C MET A 160 22.06 -9.02 3.29
N ALA A 161 21.98 -8.40 4.47
CA ALA A 161 23.11 -7.69 5.06
C ALA A 161 24.28 -8.63 5.41
N THR A 162 23.95 -9.86 5.83
CA THR A 162 24.95 -10.88 6.21
C THR A 162 25.65 -11.51 5.00
N GLU A 163 24.99 -11.55 3.84
CA GLU A 163 25.58 -12.10 2.62
C GLU A 163 26.41 -11.08 1.83
N SER A 164 26.10 -9.80 1.93
CA SER A 164 26.87 -8.72 1.29
C SER A 164 28.31 -8.62 1.81
N SER A 165 28.53 -8.96 3.08
CA SER A 165 29.86 -9.05 3.69
C SER A 165 30.60 -10.35 3.34
N ARG A 166 29.88 -11.46 3.09
CA ARG A 166 30.46 -12.75 2.65
C ARG A 166 30.82 -12.79 1.17
N ALA A 167 30.03 -12.15 0.30
CA ALA A 167 30.29 -12.10 -1.14
C ALA A 167 31.56 -11.31 -1.51
N HIS A 168 32.08 -10.48 -0.60
CA HIS A 168 33.38 -9.82 -0.74
C HIS A 168 34.57 -10.73 -0.34
N ALA A 169 34.31 -11.82 0.40
CA ALA A 169 35.35 -12.71 0.93
C ALA A 169 35.52 -14.02 0.14
N SER A 170 34.53 -14.46 -0.64
CA SER A 170 34.63 -15.70 -1.46
C SER A 170 34.83 -15.39 -2.96
N GLY A 171 35.98 -14.82 -3.30
CA GLY A 171 36.52 -14.93 -4.65
C GLY A 171 37.23 -16.28 -4.79
N ASN A 172 36.81 -17.10 -5.75
CA ASN A 172 37.14 -18.52 -5.97
C ASN A 172 36.51 -19.49 -4.96
N GLU A 173 35.45 -20.19 -5.37
CA GLU A 173 35.46 -21.66 -5.51
C GLU A 173 34.44 -22.10 -6.58
N ASN A 174 34.79 -23.16 -7.31
CA ASN A 174 34.07 -23.70 -8.46
C ASN A 174 32.74 -24.34 -8.07
N CYS A 175 31.61 -23.86 -8.61
CA CYS A 175 30.32 -24.55 -8.51
C CYS A 175 30.16 -25.54 -9.67
N ALA A 176 30.69 -26.75 -9.48
CA ALA A 176 30.22 -27.93 -10.18
C ALA A 176 29.03 -28.54 -9.41
N GLY A 177 27.89 -28.70 -10.10
CA GLY A 177 26.87 -29.69 -9.74
C GLY A 177 25.77 -29.25 -8.77
N PHE A 178 24.67 -28.73 -9.32
CA PHE A 178 23.35 -28.99 -8.75
C PHE A 178 22.41 -29.52 -9.84
N ARG A 179 22.28 -30.85 -9.89
CA ARG A 179 21.28 -31.55 -10.72
C ARG A 179 19.90 -31.40 -10.09
N ASN A 180 19.06 -30.63 -10.77
CA ASN A 180 17.65 -30.83 -11.10
C ASN A 180 16.81 -31.79 -10.23
N ARG A 181 15.64 -31.34 -9.73
CA ARG A 181 14.48 -32.25 -9.52
C ARG A 181 13.13 -31.53 -9.51
N ARG A 182 12.33 -31.89 -10.54
CA ARG A 182 10.86 -31.95 -10.62
C ARG A 182 10.13 -30.71 -11.13
N SER A 183 10.01 -30.70 -12.45
CA SER A 183 8.75 -30.49 -13.16
C SER A 183 7.56 -31.19 -12.46
N ARG A 184 6.45 -30.49 -12.29
CA ARG A 184 5.14 -31.13 -12.07
C ARG A 184 4.01 -30.31 -12.68
N SER A 185 3.27 -30.99 -13.54
CA SER A 185 2.16 -30.54 -14.37
C SER A 185 0.99 -29.96 -13.57
N TYR A 186 0.30 -29.01 -14.20
CA TYR A 186 -1.00 -28.51 -13.79
C TYR A 186 -2.03 -29.65 -13.74
N GLY A 187 -2.54 -29.92 -12.55
CA GLY A 187 -3.69 -30.79 -12.31
C GLY A 187 -4.77 -30.01 -11.54
N LYS A 188 -5.94 -29.85 -12.16
CA LYS A 188 -7.17 -29.34 -11.52
C LYS A 188 -7.50 -30.16 -10.27
N SER A 189 -7.84 -29.50 -9.16
CA SER A 189 -8.68 -30.10 -8.13
C SER A 189 -9.58 -29.04 -7.50
N ASN A 190 -10.89 -29.28 -7.58
CA ASN A 190 -11.93 -28.59 -6.85
C ASN A 190 -11.79 -28.95 -5.36
N GLY A 191 -11.88 -27.96 -4.47
CA GLY A 191 -11.78 -28.16 -3.03
C GLY A 191 -12.56 -27.11 -2.26
N VAL A 192 -13.74 -27.52 -1.78
CA VAL A 192 -14.71 -26.76 -1.00
C VAL A 192 -14.10 -26.28 0.31
N GLY A 193 -14.04 -24.96 0.50
CA GLY A 193 -13.66 -24.34 1.77
C GLY A 193 -14.77 -24.49 2.80
N ARG A 194 -14.51 -25.28 3.85
CA ARG A 194 -15.36 -25.37 5.05
C ARG A 194 -15.45 -24.02 5.74
N VAL A 195 -16.64 -23.43 5.73
CA VAL A 195 -16.99 -22.29 6.58
C VAL A 195 -17.49 -22.84 7.91
N GLY A 196 -16.81 -22.51 9.01
CA GLY A 196 -17.30 -22.76 10.36
C GLY A 196 -18.59 -21.99 10.61
N ARG A 197 -19.61 -22.71 11.09
CA ARG A 197 -20.96 -22.19 11.38
C ARG A 197 -20.95 -21.41 12.70
N VAL A 198 -21.57 -20.23 12.72
CA VAL A 198 -22.12 -19.59 13.92
C VAL A 198 -23.62 -19.80 13.88
#